data_AF-A0A2N0LYK7-F1
#
_entry.id   AF-A0A2N0LYK7-F1
#
_cell.length_a   1.000
_cell.length_b   1.000
_cell.length_c   1.000
_cell.angle_alpha   90.00
_cell.angle_beta   90.00
_cell.angle_gamma   90.00
#
_symmetry.space_group_name_H-M   'P 1'
#
loop_
_entity.id
_entity.type
_entity.pdbx_description
1 polymer ?
#
loop_
_entity_poly.entity_id
_entity_poly.type
_entity_poly.pdbx_seq_one_letter_code
_entity_poly.pdbx_strand_id
1 'polypeptide(L)' 'RIKEKDVDFKVADHGISLGIYFKDPDGNGIEVYYEAPRSQWFRQENMFLNEDNPLGNFPGPWDEVLAAAAAR' A
#
# COMPACT_ATOMS: atom_id res chain seq x y z
N ARG A 1 -14.09 3.61 6.77
CA ARG A 1 -14.23 5.04 6.41
C ARG A 1 -14.10 5.32 4.91
N ILE A 2 -12.98 5.07 4.21
CA ILE A 2 -12.92 5.35 2.74
C ILE A 2 -13.80 4.40 1.91
N LYS A 3 -13.79 3.11 2.24
CA LYS A 3 -14.67 2.09 1.62
C LYS A 3 -16.17 2.39 1.73
N GLU A 4 -16.57 3.19 2.72
CA GLU A 4 -17.97 3.56 2.97
C GLU A 4 -18.40 4.83 2.22
N LYS A 5 -17.47 5.52 1.55
CA LYS A 5 -17.67 6.88 1.02
C LYS A 5 -17.81 6.95 -0.49
N ASP A 6 -17.91 5.80 -1.17
CA ASP A 6 -18.01 5.71 -2.63
C ASP A 6 -16.89 6.51 -3.34
N VAL A 7 -15.68 6.42 -2.80
CA VAL A 7 -14.48 7.06 -3.35
C VAL A 7 -13.64 5.97 -4.00
N ASP A 8 -13.28 6.16 -5.27
CA ASP A 8 -12.31 5.30 -5.95
C ASP A 8 -10.94 5.40 -5.29
N PHE A 9 -10.37 4.25 -4.94
CA PHE A 9 -9.04 4.18 -4.35
C PHE A 9 -8.24 2.99 -4.88
N LYS A 10 -6.93 3.08 -4.73
CA LYS A 10 -5.98 1.98 -4.95
C LYS A 10 -5.15 1.77 -3.71
N VAL A 11 -4.71 0.55 -3.49
CA VAL A 11 -3.74 0.21 -2.46
C VAL A 11 -2.50 -0.35 -3.14
N ALA A 12 -1.32 0.07 -2.69
CA ALA A 12 -0.05 -0.53 -3.10
C ALA A 12 0.77 -0.89 -1.87
N ASP A 13 1.31 -2.10 -1.86
CA ASP A 13 2.28 -2.56 -0.88
C ASP A 13 3.68 -2.43 -1.50
N HIS A 14 4.53 -1.65 -0.86
CA HIS A 14 5.93 -1.40 -1.25
C HIS A 14 6.93 -2.17 -0.35
N GLY A 15 6.43 -3.17 0.39
CA GLY A 15 7.19 -4.04 1.29
C GLY A 15 7.48 -3.42 2.66
N ILE A 16 8.04 -2.20 2.70
CA ILE A 16 8.26 -1.46 3.97
C ILE A 16 7.18 -0.43 4.26
N SER A 17 6.34 -0.10 3.28
CA SER A 17 5.26 0.86 3.41
C SER A 17 4.02 0.44 2.62
N LEU A 18 2.86 0.88 3.10
CA LEU A 18 1.57 0.73 2.45
C LEU A 18 1.07 2.10 2.02
N GLY A 19 0.73 2.23 0.74
CA GLY A 19 0.13 3.45 0.17
C GLY A 19 -1.33 3.24 -0.19
N ILE A 20 -2.19 4.19 0.20
CA ILE A 20 -3.58 4.29 -0.26
C ILE A 20 -3.71 5.56 -1.10
N TYR A 21 -4.07 5.38 -2.37
CA TYR A 21 -4.16 6.45 -3.35
C TYR A 21 -5.61 6.72 -3.72
N PHE A 22 -6.03 7.97 -3.70
CA PHE A 22 -7.35 8.42 -4.13
C PHE A 22 -7.28 9.86 -4.64
N LYS A 23 -8.40 10.40 -5.13
CA LYS A 23 -8.48 11.80 -5.58
C LYS A 23 -9.37 12.61 -4.65
N ASP A 24 -9.03 13.88 -4.45
CA ASP A 24 -9.94 14.85 -3.86
C ASP A 24 -10.99 15.31 -4.89
N PRO A 25 -12.01 16.10 -4.47
CA PRO A 25 -13.04 16.61 -5.39
C PRO A 25 -12.51 17.49 -6.53
N ASP A 26 -11.35 18.12 -6.36
CA ASP A 26 -10.70 18.94 -7.37
C ASP A 26 -9.85 18.09 -8.36
N GLY A 27 -9.73 16.79 -8.09
CA GLY A 27 -9.00 15.83 -8.91
C GLY A 27 -7.52 15.71 -8.56
N ASN A 28 -7.06 16.34 -7.48
CA ASN A 28 -5.70 16.20 -6.98
C ASN A 28 -5.48 14.79 -6.42
N GLY A 29 -4.34 14.19 -6.75
CA GLY A 29 -3.96 12.89 -6.18
C GLY A 29 -3.57 13.04 -4.71
N ILE A 30 -4.18 12.24 -3.85
CA ILE A 30 -3.83 12.11 -2.44
C ILE A 30 -3.26 10.72 -2.20
N GLU A 31 -2.17 10.68 -1.43
CA GLU A 31 -1.60 9.46 -0.88
C GLU A 31 -1.67 9.50 0.65
N VAL A 32 -2.30 8.49 1.25
CA VAL A 32 -2.17 8.20 2.67
C VAL A 32 -1.20 7.03 2.79
N TYR A 33 -0.03 7.30 3.37
CA TYR A 33 1.02 6.31 3.51
C TYR A 33 1.19 5.90 4.98
N TYR A 34 1.53 4.63 5.19
CA TYR A 34 2.03 4.12 6.45
C TYR A 34 3.32 3.35 6.21
N GLU A 35 4.34 3.64 7.00
CA GLU A 35 5.62 2.96 6.96
C GLU A 35 5.76 2.06 8.20
N ALA A 36 6.21 0.83 8.00
CA ALA A 36 6.47 -0.08 9.12
C ALA A 36 7.58 0.50 10.04
N PRO A 37 7.55 0.24 11.36
CA PRO A 37 8.61 0.65 12.26
C PRO A 37 9.98 0.24 11.74
N ARG A 38 10.99 1.12 11.88
CA ARG A 38 12.35 0.90 11.34
C ARG A 38 12.98 -0.44 11.73
N SER A 39 12.63 -0.96 12.92
CA SER A 39 13.06 -2.27 13.43
C SER A 39 12.51 -3.48 12.66
N GLN A 40 11.41 -3.30 11.93
CA GLN A 40 10.74 -4.33 11.14
C GLN A 40 11.14 -4.31 9.67
N TRP A 41 11.99 -3.37 9.26
CA TRP A 41 12.46 -3.31 7.88
C TRP A 41 13.35 -4.50 7.56
N PHE A 42 13.14 -5.08 6.38
CA PHE A 42 14.05 -6.08 5.84
C PHE A 42 15.44 -5.46 5.61
N ARG A 43 16.48 -6.14 6.11
CA ARG A 43 17.88 -5.72 5.96
C ARG A 43 18.50 -6.53 4.83
N GLN A 44 18.25 -6.11 3.59
CA GLN A 44 18.89 -6.65 2.39
C GLN A 44 19.38 -5.50 1.52
N GLU A 45 20.33 -5.78 0.62
CA GLU A 45 20.94 -4.76 -0.27
C GLU A 45 19.89 -4.03 -1.13
N ASN A 46 18.80 -4.73 -1.49
CA ASN A 46 17.75 -4.24 -2.37
C ASN A 46 16.49 -3.74 -1.63
N MET A 47 16.59 -3.28 -0.38
CA MET A 47 15.41 -2.96 0.45
C MET A 47 14.42 -1.94 -0.13
N PHE A 48 14.84 -1.15 -1.13
CA PHE A 48 14.01 -0.14 -1.82
C PHE A 48 13.64 -0.55 -3.26
N LEU A 49 14.09 -1.72 -3.71
CA LEU A 49 13.73 -2.29 -4.99
C LEU A 49 12.64 -3.34 -4.75
N ASN A 50 11.53 -3.22 -5.47
CA ASN A 50 10.34 -4.07 -5.30
C ASN A 50 10.59 -5.56 -5.64
N GLU A 51 11.74 -5.91 -6.18
CA GLU A 51 12.00 -7.23 -6.76
C GLU A 51 12.18 -8.34 -5.71
N ASP A 52 12.74 -8.01 -4.53
CA ASP A 52 13.10 -9.00 -3.50
C ASP A 52 12.40 -8.77 -2.15
N ASN A 53 11.62 -7.70 -2.00
CA ASN A 53 10.99 -7.38 -0.73
C ASN A 53 9.74 -8.24 -0.54
N PRO A 54 9.61 -9.04 0.53
CA PRO A 54 8.41 -9.83 0.74
C PRO A 54 7.20 -8.90 0.93
N LEU A 55 6.31 -8.92 -0.07
CA LEU A 55 5.00 -8.28 0.00
C LEU A 55 4.15 -8.94 1.09
N GLY A 56 3.23 -8.19 1.68
CA GLY A 56 2.17 -8.73 2.55
C GLY A 56 2.43 -8.64 4.05
N ASN A 57 3.28 -7.73 4.52
CA ASN A 57 3.50 -7.54 5.96
C ASN A 57 2.54 -6.52 6.61
N PHE A 58 1.46 -6.15 5.90
CA PHE A 58 0.43 -5.21 6.35
C PHE A 58 -0.95 -5.88 6.46
N PRO A 59 -1.18 -6.77 7.44
CA PRO A 59 -2.45 -7.47 7.58
C PRO A 59 -3.58 -6.48 7.84
N GLY A 60 -4.74 -6.71 7.20
CA GLY A 60 -5.92 -5.91 7.49
C GLY A 60 -6.91 -5.83 6.34
N PRO A 61 -7.80 -4.82 6.35
CA PRO A 61 -8.90 -4.74 5.38
C PRO A 61 -8.43 -4.52 3.93
N TRP A 62 -7.12 -4.41 3.68
CA TRP A 62 -6.53 -4.18 2.36
C TRP A 62 -6.16 -5.48 1.65
N ASP A 63 -6.15 -6.62 2.35
CA ASP A 63 -5.72 -7.93 1.82
C ASP A 63 -6.50 -8.31 0.55
N GLU A 64 -7.83 -8.14 0.55
CA GLU A 64 -8.68 -8.42 -0.61
C GLU A 64 -8.37 -7.51 -1.82
N VAL A 65 -8.01 -6.26 -1.56
CA VAL A 65 -7.71 -5.26 -2.60
C VAL A 65 -6.35 -5.54 -3.23
N LEU A 66 -5.36 -5.88 -2.39
CA LEU A 66 -4.02 -6.25 -2.83
C LEU A 66 -4.04 -7.57 -3.62
N ALA A 67 -4.81 -8.56 -3.17
CA ALA A 67 -4.97 -9.82 -3.89
C ALA A 67 -5.63 -9.62 -5.27
N ALA A 68 -6.65 -8.77 -5.37
CA ALA A 68 -7.28 -8.44 -6.65
C ALA A 68 -6.36 -7.65 -7.60
N ALA A 69 -5.45 -6.84 -7.07
CA ALA A 69 -4.46 -6.11 -7.86
C ALA A 69 -3.35 -7.02 -8.41
N ALA A 70 -2.91 -8.01 -7.63
CA ALA A 70 -1.88 -8.97 -8.03
C ALA A 70 -2.35 -10.01 -9.07
N ALA A 71 -3.66 -10.21 -9.20
CA ALA A 71 -4.26 -11.16 -10.15
C ALA A 71 -4.51 -10.57 -11.56
N ARG A 72 -4.12 -9.31 -11.80
CA ARG A 72 -4.21 -8.62 -13.09
C ARG A 72 -2.86 -8.55 -13.77
#